data_AF-A0A1E5LC69-F1
#
_entry.id   AF-A0A1E5LC69-F1
#
_cell.length_a   1.000
_cell.length_b   1.000
_cell.length_c   1.000
_cell.angle_alpha   90.00
_cell.angle_beta   90.00
_cell.angle_gamma   90.00
#
_symmetry.space_group_name_H-M   'P 1'
#
loop_
_entity.id
_entity.type
_entity.pdbx_description
1 polymer ?
#
loop_
_entity_poly.entity_id
_entity_poly.type
_entity_poly.pdbx_seq_one_letter_code
_entity_poly.pdbx_strand_id
1 'polypeptide(L)' 'MKFMQIAMNYLPEAKGMLEQSGVEVSMDNIQPMLEVLMKVMSDAYELGHEDALKEKE' A
#
# COMPACT_ATOMS: atom_id res chain seq x y z
N MET A 1 2.17 3.58 10.57
CA MET A 1 2.20 5.03 10.25
C MET A 1 3.17 5.40 9.12
N LYS A 2 4.46 5.03 9.15
CA LYS A 2 5.41 5.36 8.06
C LYS A 2 4.99 4.80 6.69
N PHE A 3 4.47 3.57 6.65
CA PHE A 3 3.97 2.97 5.42
C PHE A 3 2.82 3.75 4.77
N MET A 4 1.93 4.33 5.57
CA MET A 4 0.85 5.18 5.06
C MET A 4 1.39 6.47 4.44
N GLN A 5 2.39 7.10 5.06
CA GLN A 5 3.06 8.27 4.47
C GLN A 5 3.73 7.94 3.14
N ILE A 6 4.37 6.77 3.04
CA ILE A 6 4.96 6.29 1.79
C ILE A 6 3.85 6.08 0.75
N ALA A 7 2.77 5.38 1.09
CA ALA A 7 1.65 5.14 0.17
C ALA A 7 1.02 6.45 -0.34
N MET A 8 0.85 7.46 0.53
CA MET A 8 0.31 8.77 0.13
C MET A 8 1.19 9.52 -0.87
N ASN A 9 2.51 9.27 -0.91
CA ASN A 9 3.39 9.90 -1.91
C ASN A 9 3.17 9.35 -3.32
N TYR A 10 2.78 8.08 -3.44
CA TYR A 10 2.54 7.41 -4.73
C TYR A 10 1.07 7.47 -5.16
N LEU A 11 0.16 7.79 -4.23
CA LEU A 11 -1.27 7.88 -4.52
C LEU A 11 -1.61 8.81 -5.70
N PRO A 12 -0.99 10.00 -5.87
CA PRO A 12 -1.27 10.88 -7.01
C PRO A 12 -0.89 10.26 -8.37
N GLU A 13 0.21 9.51 -8.42
CA GLU A 13 0.66 8.82 -9.63
C GLU A 13 -0.33 7.73 -10.04
N ALA A 14 -0.68 6.85 -9.09
CA ALA A 14 -1.68 5.81 -9.31
C ALA A 14 -3.04 6.39 -9.71
N LYS A 15 -3.46 7.49 -9.07
CA LYS A 15 -4.68 8.21 -9.42
C LYS A 15 -4.64 8.70 -10.87
N GLY A 16 -3.54 9.31 -11.31
CA GLY A 16 -3.39 9.79 -12.69
C GLY A 16 -3.50 8.66 -13.72
N MET A 17 -2.94 7.48 -13.43
CA MET A 17 -3.06 6.30 -14.31
C MET A 17 -4.52 5.81 -14.42
N LEU A 18 -5.24 5.78 -13.30
CA LEU A 18 -6.63 5.35 -13.27
C LEU A 18 -7.55 6.33 -14.02
N GLU A 19 -7.38 7.64 -13.81
CA GLU A 19 -8.14 8.67 -14.52
C GLU A 19 -7.89 8.63 -16.03
N GLN A 20 -6.65 8.36 -16.47
CA GLN A 20 -6.32 8.17 -17.89
C GLN A 20 -7.02 6.96 -18.52
N SER A 21 -7.31 5.92 -17.72
CA SER A 21 -8.08 4.75 -18.17
C SER A 21 -9.60 4.95 -18.14
N GLY A 22 -10.07 6.16 -17.79
CA GLY A 22 -11.49 6.49 -17.67
C GLY A 22 -12.11 6.06 -16.34
N VAL A 23 -11.30 5.66 -15.35
CA VAL A 23 -11.77 5.32 -14.00
C VAL A 23 -11.74 6.58 -13.15
N GLU A 24 -12.91 7.05 -12.72
CA GLU A 24 -12.99 8.15 -11.75
C GLU A 24 -12.59 7.67 -10.36
N VAL A 25 -11.61 8.36 -9.78
CA VAL A 25 -11.10 8.06 -8.44
C VAL A 25 -11.56 9.14 -7.46
N SER A 26 -12.54 8.80 -6.62
CA SER A 26 -12.91 9.59 -5.45
C SER A 26 -12.13 9.11 -4.21
N MET A 27 -11.98 10.00 -3.23
CA MET A 27 -11.34 9.64 -1.96
C MET A 27 -12.14 8.56 -1.19
N ASP A 28 -13.47 8.58 -1.32
CA ASP A 28 -14.33 7.58 -0.70
C ASP A 28 -14.13 6.18 -1.29
N ASN A 29 -13.87 6.11 -2.61
CA ASN A 29 -13.66 4.83 -3.30
C ASN A 29 -12.24 4.27 -3.09
N ILE A 30 -11.25 5.13 -2.80
CA ILE A 30 -9.87 4.69 -2.60
C ILE A 30 -9.56 4.31 -1.15
N GLN A 31 -10.35 4.81 -0.19
CA GLN A 31 -10.19 4.50 1.23
C GLN A 31 -10.15 2.97 1.50
N PRO A 32 -11.08 2.12 0.97
CA PRO A 32 -11.04 0.68 1.21
C PRO A 32 -9.81 0.01 0.58
N MET A 33 -9.34 0.52 -0.55
CA MET A 33 -8.13 0.03 -1.22
C MET A 33 -6.88 0.32 -0.37
N LEU A 34 -6.80 1.51 0.22
CA LEU A 34 -5.72 1.88 1.13
C LEU A 34 -5.72 1.01 2.40
N GLU A 35 -6.89 0.65 2.92
CA GLU A 35 -6.99 -0.28 4.06
C GLU A 35 -6.46 -1.68 3.71
N VAL A 36 -6.78 -2.20 2.52
CA VAL A 36 -6.25 -3.48 2.06
C VAL A 36 -4.73 -3.40 1.85
N LEU A 37 -4.24 -2.32 1.24
CA LEU A 37 -2.80 -2.09 1.06
C LEU A 37 -2.06 -2.11 2.40
N MET A 38 -2.62 -1.47 3.43
CA MET A 38 -2.04 -1.48 4.78
C MET A 38 -1.94 -2.87 5.39
N LYS A 39 -2.94 -3.74 5.17
CA LYS A 39 -2.91 -5.14 5.62
C LYS A 39 -1.80 -5.91 4.92
N VAL A 40 -1.73 -5.83 3.58
CA VAL A 40 -0.69 -6.49 2.78
C VAL A 40 0.71 -6.07 3.21
N MET A 41 0.92 -4.77 3.48
CA MET A 41 2.22 -4.30 3.98
C MET A 41 2.55 -4.80 5.38
N SER A 42 1.55 -5.01 6.24
CA SER A 42 1.74 -5.62 7.57
C SER A 42 2.20 -7.07 7.43
N ASP A 43 1.49 -7.86 6.61
CA ASP A 43 1.81 -9.26 6.36
C ASP A 43 3.22 -9.39 5.75
N ALA A 44 3.58 -8.52 4.80
CA ALA A 44 4.90 -8.50 4.19
C ALA A 44 6.02 -8.12 5.18
N TYR A 45 5.74 -7.22 6.13
CA TYR A 45 6.68 -6.87 7.19
C TYR A 45 6.93 -8.05 8.13
N GLU A 46 5.86 -8.75 8.54
CA GLU A 46 5.95 -9.93 9.40
C GLU A 46 6.74 -11.04 8.72
N LEU A 47 6.46 -11.32 7.44
CA LEU A 47 7.20 -12.28 6.64
C LEU A 47 8.71 -11.95 6.60
N GLY A 48 9.06 -10.71 6.26
CA GLY A 48 10.47 -10.30 6.21
C GLY A 48 11.17 -10.34 7.58
N HIS A 49 10.44 -10.09 8.66
CA HIS A 49 10.96 -10.21 10.01
C HIS A 49 11.25 -11.67 10.38
N GLU A 50 10.35 -12.60 10.06
CA GLU A 50 10.54 -14.04 10.28
C GLU A 50 11.74 -14.58 9.51
N ASP A 51 11.88 -14.21 8.24
CA ASP A 51 13.01 -14.65 7.41
C ASP A 51 14.34 -14.13 7.94
N ALA A 52 14.40 -12.87 8.37
CA ALA A 52 15.60 -12.29 8.99
C ALA A 52 15.98 -12.94 10.34
N LEU A 53 15.01 -13.52 11.06
CA LEU A 53 15.30 -14.31 12.26
C LEU A 53 15.88 -15.67 11.90
N LYS A 54 15.32 -16.35 10.89
CA LYS A 54 15.82 -17.64 10.40
C LYS A 54 17.24 -17.55 9.84
N GLU A 55 17.60 -16.43 9.21
CA GLU A 55 18.97 -16.20 8.72
C GLU A 55 20.02 -16.02 9.83
N LYS A 56 19.60 -15.81 11.08
CA LYS A 56 20.49 -15.66 12.24
C LYS A 56 20.67 -16.95 13.06
N GLU A 57 19.93 -18.01 12.73
CA GLU A 57 20.06 -19.35 13.32
C GLU A 57 21.08 -20.21 12.54
#